data_AF-A0A542HX99-F1
#
_entry.id   AF-A0A542HX99-F1
#
_cell.length_a   1.000
_cell.length_b   1.000
_cell.length_c   1.000
_cell.angle_alpha   90.00
_cell.angle_beta   90.00
_cell.angle_gamma   90.00
#
_symmetry.space_group_name_H-M   'P 1'
#
loop_
_entity.id
_entity.type
_entity.pdbx_description
1 polymer ?
#
loop_
_entity_poly.entity_id
_entity_poly.type
_entity_poly.pdbx_seq_one_letter_code
_entity_poly.pdbx_strand_id
1 'polypeptide(L)'
;MMPDVDLSVLKPGRHGLRDLFLALDDQVFAFAAERHWPAAEPILPRLSRSANHSVLWFATAAALAVSGTPRARRAAARGLASLGLASLTINTVGKRSVRRSRPALDAVPLGRRLKRQPVTTSFPSGHSASAAAFAAGIALESPVWGAVVAPVAFSVAMSRVYTGVHFPSDVLAGTALGVGAAFAVRYAARLRRRSQPDTEDD
;
A
#
# COMPACT_ATOMS: atom_id res chain seq x y z
N MET A 1 -7.47 -30.32 52.87
CA MET A 1 -7.99 -29.03 52.41
C MET A 1 -6.97 -28.50 51.42
N MET A 2 -7.32 -28.46 50.13
CA MET A 2 -6.39 -28.12 49.05
C MET A 2 -5.98 -26.64 49.12
N PRO A 3 -4.74 -26.28 48.75
CA PRO A 3 -4.36 -24.87 48.63
C PRO A 3 -5.12 -24.22 47.48
N ASP A 4 -5.66 -23.02 47.73
CA ASP A 4 -6.23 -22.16 46.70
C ASP A 4 -5.18 -21.89 45.63
N VAL A 5 -5.44 -22.40 44.43
CA VAL A 5 -4.65 -22.07 43.24
C VAL A 5 -5.09 -20.69 42.79
N ASP A 6 -4.29 -19.68 43.11
CA ASP A 6 -4.45 -18.31 42.61
C ASP A 6 -4.27 -18.30 41.08
N LEU A 7 -5.36 -18.05 40.36
CA LEU A 7 -5.42 -17.97 38.90
C LEU A 7 -5.02 -16.59 38.34
N SER A 8 -4.54 -15.66 39.18
CA SER A 8 -4.13 -14.32 38.73
C SER A 8 -2.84 -14.30 37.91
N VAL A 9 -2.12 -15.42 37.82
CA VAL A 9 -0.94 -15.57 36.96
C VAL A 9 -1.29 -16.40 35.72
N LEU A 10 -2.16 -15.85 34.87
CA LEU A 10 -2.18 -16.25 33.48
C LEU A 10 -0.83 -15.87 32.87
N LYS A 11 0.06 -16.87 32.74
CA LYS A 11 1.27 -16.78 31.92
C LYS A 11 0.92 -16.05 30.62
N PRO A 12 1.63 -14.97 30.23
CA PRO A 12 1.45 -14.35 28.92
C PRO A 12 1.61 -15.46 27.89
N GLY A 13 0.50 -15.83 27.24
CA GLY A 13 0.46 -16.94 26.32
C GLY A 13 1.44 -16.69 25.17
N ARG A 14 1.74 -17.75 24.41
CA ARG A 14 2.55 -17.76 23.17
C ARG A 14 2.05 -16.81 22.05
N HIS A 15 1.10 -15.92 22.38
CA HIS A 15 0.51 -14.86 21.58
C HIS A 15 0.85 -13.43 22.06
N GLY A 16 1.60 -13.25 23.16
CA GLY A 16 1.87 -11.92 23.72
C GLY A 16 2.50 -10.92 22.74
N LEU A 17 3.39 -11.38 21.84
CA LEU A 17 3.95 -10.53 20.78
C LEU A 17 2.92 -10.15 19.71
N ARG A 18 2.02 -11.09 19.36
CA ARG A 18 0.93 -10.84 18.42
C ARG A 18 -0.10 -9.87 19.00
N ASP A 19 -0.44 -10.05 20.27
CA ASP A 19 -1.42 -9.21 20.96
C ASP A 19 -0.85 -7.80 21.21
N LEU A 20 0.45 -7.71 21.56
CA LEU A 20 1.18 -6.43 21.61
C LEU A 20 1.21 -5.74 20.25
N PHE A 21 1.47 -6.47 19.17
CA PHE A 21 1.47 -5.93 17.81
C PHE A 21 0.08 -5.40 17.42
N LEU A 22 -0.98 -6.17 17.70
CA LEU A 22 -2.35 -5.76 17.44
C LEU A 22 -2.73 -4.52 18.26
N ALA A 23 -2.35 -4.48 19.54
CA ALA A 23 -2.59 -3.34 20.43
C ALA A 23 -1.84 -2.07 19.97
N LEU A 24 -0.59 -2.20 19.52
CA LEU A 24 0.17 -1.09 18.93
C LEU A 24 -0.47 -0.58 17.65
N ASP A 25 -0.91 -1.48 16.77
CA ASP A 25 -1.55 -1.13 15.50
C ASP A 25 -2.90 -0.43 15.71
N ASP A 26 -3.66 -0.87 16.72
CA ASP A 26 -4.90 -0.22 17.17
C ASP A 26 -4.62 1.16 17.81
N GLN A 27 -3.58 1.30 18.65
CA GLN A 27 -3.21 2.59 19.25
C GLN A 27 -2.77 3.61 18.20
N VAL A 28 -1.93 3.20 17.24
CA VAL A 28 -1.48 4.07 16.16
C VAL A 28 -2.67 4.46 15.27
N PHE A 29 -3.59 3.53 15.04
CA PHE A 29 -4.84 3.82 14.34
C PHE A 29 -5.71 4.83 15.09
N ALA A 30 -5.95 4.61 16.39
CA ALA A 30 -6.76 5.50 17.23
C ALA A 30 -6.15 6.91 17.30
N PHE A 31 -4.84 7.02 17.49
CA PHE A 31 -4.11 8.29 17.45
C PHE A 31 -4.28 9.02 16.12
N ALA A 32 -4.19 8.30 14.99
CA ALA A 32 -4.40 8.87 13.67
C ALA A 32 -5.87 9.24 13.40
N ALA A 33 -6.83 8.49 13.95
CA ALA A 33 -8.27 8.70 13.80
C ALA A 33 -8.79 9.87 14.65
N GLU A 34 -8.28 10.05 15.86
CA GLU A 34 -8.71 11.12 16.77
C GLU A 34 -8.16 12.50 16.37
N ARG A 35 -7.03 12.53 15.66
CA ARG A 35 -6.39 13.79 15.28
C ARG A 35 -7.14 14.49 14.15
N HIS A 36 -7.63 15.70 14.40
CA HIS A 36 -8.29 16.55 13.40
C HIS A 36 -7.29 17.19 12.46
N TRP A 37 -7.33 16.83 11.18
CA TRP A 37 -6.47 17.38 10.13
C TRP A 37 -7.33 18.18 9.14
N PRO A 38 -7.57 19.48 9.39
CA PRO A 38 -8.53 20.29 8.62
C PRO A 38 -8.17 20.42 7.13
N ALA A 39 -6.88 20.39 6.78
CA ALA A 39 -6.43 20.37 5.38
C ALA A 39 -6.68 19.01 4.67
N ALA A 40 -6.82 17.93 5.43
CA ALA A 40 -6.89 16.57 4.92
C ALA A 40 -8.34 16.08 4.69
N GLU A 41 -9.31 16.67 5.39
CA GLU A 41 -10.74 16.33 5.31
C GLU A 41 -11.36 16.41 3.90
N PRO A 42 -11.10 17.44 3.07
CA PRO A 42 -11.66 17.49 1.72
C PRO A 42 -10.86 16.66 0.70
N ILE A 43 -9.56 16.46 0.95
CA ILE A 43 -8.60 15.92 -0.03
C ILE A 43 -8.52 14.40 0.06
N LEU A 44 -8.37 13.84 1.28
CA LEU A 44 -8.12 12.41 1.46
C LEU A 44 -9.29 11.51 1.03
N PRO A 45 -10.58 11.86 1.25
CA PRO A 45 -11.69 11.06 0.73
C PRO A 45 -11.82 11.10 -0.80
N ARG A 46 -11.41 12.19 -1.45
CA ARG A 46 -11.36 12.30 -2.92
C ARG A 46 -10.19 11.50 -3.48
N LEU A 47 -9.03 11.61 -2.85
CA LEU A 47 -7.82 10.86 -3.22
C LEU A 47 -8.03 9.35 -3.05
N SER A 48 -8.69 8.93 -1.97
CA SER A 48 -9.03 7.51 -1.79
C SER A 48 -10.00 7.02 -2.86
N ARG A 49 -10.89 7.87 -3.40
CA ARG A 49 -11.79 7.50 -4.50
C ARG A 49 -11.07 7.43 -5.83
N SER A 50 -10.18 8.38 -6.13
CA SER A 50 -9.39 8.37 -7.38
C SER A 50 -8.34 7.25 -7.41
N ALA A 51 -7.88 6.80 -6.24
CA ALA A 51 -7.02 5.64 -6.12
C ALA A 51 -7.77 4.29 -6.31
N ASN A 52 -9.11 4.29 -6.38
CA ASN A 52 -9.87 3.10 -6.75
C ASN A 52 -9.59 2.72 -8.21
N HIS A 53 -9.46 1.42 -8.47
CA HIS A 53 -9.20 0.84 -9.79
C HIS A 53 -7.94 1.37 -10.48
N SER A 54 -6.98 1.93 -9.72
CA SER A 54 -5.72 2.46 -10.25
C SER A 54 -5.86 3.62 -11.25
N VAL A 55 -7.02 4.27 -11.32
CA VAL A 55 -7.30 5.36 -12.29
C VAL A 55 -6.28 6.49 -12.13
N LEU A 56 -5.97 6.88 -10.89
CA LEU A 56 -4.93 7.87 -10.59
C LEU A 56 -3.58 7.52 -11.25
N TRP A 57 -3.15 6.27 -11.14
CA TRP A 57 -1.84 5.83 -11.65
C TRP A 57 -1.80 5.78 -13.16
N PHE A 58 -2.89 5.35 -13.81
CA PHE A 58 -3.00 5.39 -15.27
C PHE A 58 -2.99 6.84 -15.79
N ALA A 59 -3.68 7.76 -15.12
CA ALA A 59 -3.67 9.17 -15.47
C ALA A 59 -2.27 9.80 -15.31
N THR A 60 -1.57 9.52 -14.20
CA THR A 60 -0.19 9.97 -13.99
C THR A 60 0.76 9.39 -15.05
N ALA A 61 0.61 8.11 -15.39
CA ALA A 61 1.41 7.47 -16.43
C ALA A 61 1.17 8.09 -17.81
N ALA A 62 -0.08 8.39 -18.16
CA ALA A 62 -0.44 9.06 -19.40
C ALA A 62 0.14 10.48 -19.46
N ALA A 63 0.02 11.26 -18.39
CA ALA A 63 0.62 12.59 -18.30
C ALA A 63 2.14 12.56 -18.48
N LEU A 64 2.83 11.63 -17.81
CA LEU A 64 4.28 11.43 -17.99
C LEU A 64 4.64 11.01 -19.42
N ALA A 65 3.85 10.14 -20.04
CA ALA A 65 4.07 9.68 -21.41
C ALA A 65 3.93 10.82 -22.43
N VAL A 66 2.94 11.71 -22.24
CA VAL A 66 2.70 12.88 -23.09
C VAL A 66 3.73 13.99 -22.85
N SER A 67 4.24 14.15 -21.63
CA SER A 67 5.26 15.16 -21.29
C SER A 67 6.62 14.97 -22.00
N GLY A 68 6.82 13.83 -22.68
CA GLY A 68 7.60 13.82 -23.93
C GLY A 68 9.04 13.31 -23.88
N THR A 69 9.67 13.08 -22.72
CA THR A 69 11.06 12.53 -22.73
C THR A 69 11.08 11.00 -22.82
N PRO A 70 12.04 10.40 -23.56
CA PRO A 70 12.22 8.94 -23.58
C PRO A 70 12.37 8.34 -22.18
N ARG A 71 13.00 9.08 -21.26
CA ARG A 71 13.15 8.69 -19.86
C ARG A 71 11.82 8.70 -19.10
N ALA A 72 10.97 9.70 -19.30
CA ALA A 72 9.64 9.75 -18.69
C ALA A 72 8.74 8.61 -19.19
N ARG A 73 8.77 8.31 -20.51
CA ARG A 73 8.02 7.18 -21.09
C ARG A 73 8.45 5.84 -20.51
N ARG A 74 9.77 5.59 -20.37
CA ARG A 74 10.28 4.39 -19.70
C ARG A 74 9.88 4.33 -18.23
N ALA A 75 9.89 5.46 -17.53
CA ALA A 75 9.50 5.51 -16.12
C ALA A 75 8.02 5.19 -15.94
N ALA A 76 7.16 5.75 -16.80
CA ALA A 76 5.73 5.43 -16.84
C ALA A 76 5.49 3.94 -17.14
N ALA A 77 6.15 3.38 -18.15
CA ALA A 77 6.04 1.96 -18.49
C ALA A 77 6.48 1.05 -17.33
N ARG A 78 7.60 1.38 -16.68
CA ARG A 78 8.11 0.62 -15.53
C ARG A 78 7.19 0.75 -14.31
N GLY A 79 6.64 1.93 -14.05
CA GLY A 79 5.62 2.17 -13.03
C GLY A 79 4.38 1.32 -13.27
N LEU A 80 3.84 1.32 -14.50
CA LEU A 80 2.67 0.52 -14.88
C LEU A 80 2.93 -0.99 -14.80
N ALA A 81 4.09 -1.46 -15.25
CA ALA A 81 4.47 -2.87 -15.12
C ALA A 81 4.56 -3.31 -13.66
N SER A 82 5.13 -2.46 -12.80
CA SER A 82 5.24 -2.71 -11.35
C SER A 82 3.86 -2.74 -10.68
N LEU A 83 3.00 -1.77 -11.02
CA LEU A 83 1.61 -1.72 -10.60
C LEU A 83 0.82 -2.98 -11.02
N GLY A 84 1.01 -3.44 -12.26
CA GLY A 84 0.39 -4.65 -12.77
C GLY A 84 0.82 -5.88 -11.98
N LEU A 85 2.13 -6.05 -11.75
CA LEU A 85 2.65 -7.17 -10.97
C LEU A 85 2.15 -7.15 -9.52
N ALA A 86 2.14 -5.99 -8.87
CA ALA A 86 1.58 -5.84 -7.52
C ALA A 86 0.09 -6.19 -7.48
N SER A 87 -0.69 -5.69 -8.46
CA SER A 87 -2.13 -5.98 -8.58
C SER A 87 -2.40 -7.46 -8.77
N LEU A 88 -1.63 -8.14 -9.63
CA LEU A 88 -1.73 -9.59 -9.81
C LEU A 88 -1.43 -10.32 -8.50
N THR A 89 -0.30 -10.01 -7.86
CA THR A 89 0.14 -10.64 -6.60
C THR A 89 -0.91 -10.48 -5.49
N ILE A 90 -1.52 -9.30 -5.37
CA ILE A 90 -2.55 -9.05 -4.35
C ILE A 90 -3.83 -9.82 -4.65
N ASN A 91 -4.25 -9.87 -5.91
CA ASN A 91 -5.48 -10.55 -6.30
C ASN A 91 -5.34 -12.08 -6.26
N THR A 92 -4.14 -12.63 -6.45
CA THR A 92 -3.90 -14.08 -6.46
C THR A 92 -3.46 -14.62 -5.09
N VAL A 93 -2.56 -13.92 -4.40
CA VAL A 93 -1.95 -14.35 -3.13
C VAL A 93 -2.53 -13.57 -1.96
N GLY A 94 -2.58 -12.25 -2.06
CA GLY A 94 -2.96 -11.36 -0.95
C GLY A 94 -4.38 -11.61 -0.43
N LYS A 95 -5.37 -11.64 -1.31
CA LYS A 95 -6.80 -11.84 -0.94
C LYS A 95 -7.12 -13.20 -0.34
N ARG A 96 -6.21 -14.18 -0.45
CA ARG A 96 -6.36 -15.53 0.11
C ARG A 96 -5.60 -15.71 1.43
N SER A 97 -4.78 -14.75 1.85
CA SER A 97 -3.77 -14.97 2.89
C SER A 97 -4.27 -14.77 4.33
N VAL A 98 -5.05 -13.72 4.63
CA VAL A 98 -5.48 -13.45 6.03
C VAL A 98 -6.87 -12.82 6.08
N ARG A 99 -7.81 -13.46 6.80
CA ARG A 99 -9.09 -12.85 7.18
C ARG A 99 -8.87 -11.98 8.42
N ARG A 100 -8.35 -10.77 8.23
CA ARG A 100 -8.26 -9.78 9.31
C ARG A 100 -9.53 -8.92 9.32
N SER A 101 -10.18 -8.81 10.46
CA SER A 101 -11.28 -7.86 10.66
C SER A 101 -10.75 -6.43 10.50
N ARG A 102 -11.50 -5.55 9.80
CA ARG A 102 -11.12 -4.13 9.65
C ARG A 102 -11.22 -3.39 10.99
N PRO A 103 -10.54 -2.24 11.17
CA PRO A 103 -10.65 -1.44 12.39
C PRO A 103 -12.11 -1.10 12.71
N ALA A 104 -12.46 -1.09 14.00
CA ALA A 104 -13.77 -0.63 14.45
C ALA A 104 -13.94 0.85 14.09
N LEU A 105 -15.05 1.17 13.43
CA LEU A 105 -15.28 2.51 12.90
C LEU A 105 -15.68 3.51 13.98
N ASP A 106 -15.94 3.04 15.20
CA ASP A 106 -16.51 3.83 16.30
C ASP A 106 -15.65 5.05 16.64
N ALA A 107 -14.33 4.94 16.49
CA ALA A 107 -13.39 6.05 16.66
C ALA A 107 -13.28 7.00 15.45
N VAL A 108 -13.86 6.67 14.28
CA VAL A 108 -13.75 7.47 13.05
C VAL A 108 -15.01 8.31 12.85
N PRO A 109 -14.92 9.66 12.78
CA PRO A 109 -16.07 10.53 12.52
C PRO A 109 -16.80 10.20 11.22
N LEU A 110 -18.14 10.29 11.23
CA LEU A 110 -19.00 9.90 10.10
C LEU A 110 -18.62 10.58 8.77
N GLY A 111 -18.18 11.84 8.80
CA GLY A 111 -17.76 12.58 7.61
C GLY A 111 -16.49 12.03 6.92
N ARG A 112 -15.69 11.21 7.61
CA ARG A 112 -14.45 10.60 7.08
C ARG A 112 -14.64 9.16 6.62
N ARG A 113 -15.74 8.52 7.00
CA ARG A 113 -16.05 7.15 6.61
C ARG A 113 -16.38 7.09 5.12
N LEU A 114 -15.83 6.10 4.43
CA LEU A 114 -16.19 5.83 3.04
C LEU A 114 -17.66 5.35 2.96
N LYS A 115 -18.44 5.90 2.02
CA LYS A 115 -19.87 5.55 1.80
C LYS A 115 -20.12 4.06 1.60
N ARG A 116 -19.14 3.31 1.07
CA ARG A 116 -19.22 1.87 0.88
C ARG A 116 -17.97 1.21 1.42
N GLN A 117 -18.15 0.34 2.41
CA GLN A 117 -17.05 -0.41 2.98
C GLN A 117 -16.73 -1.62 2.11
N PRO A 118 -15.44 -1.90 1.83
CA PRO A 118 -15.09 -3.10 1.07
C PRO A 118 -15.36 -4.34 1.91
N VAL A 119 -16.22 -5.23 1.42
CA VAL A 119 -16.63 -6.51 2.05
C VAL A 119 -15.55 -7.60 1.93
N THR A 120 -14.41 -7.29 1.32
CA THR A 120 -13.30 -8.21 1.06
C THR A 120 -12.16 -8.02 2.07
N THR A 121 -11.24 -9.00 2.15
CA THR A 121 -10.13 -9.04 3.12
C THR A 121 -9.35 -7.72 3.17
N SER A 122 -9.01 -7.28 4.38
CA SER A 122 -8.32 -6.02 4.66
C SER A 122 -6.80 -6.09 4.44
N PHE A 123 -6.24 -7.29 4.51
CA PHE A 123 -4.80 -7.50 4.42
C PHE A 123 -4.41 -8.18 3.09
N PRO A 124 -3.32 -7.74 2.44
CA PRO A 124 -2.63 -6.46 2.58
C PRO A 124 -3.39 -5.31 1.88
N SER A 125 -3.06 -4.04 2.16
CA SER A 125 -3.74 -2.92 1.51
C SER A 125 -3.40 -2.82 0.02
N GLY A 126 -4.40 -3.09 -0.84
CA GLY A 126 -4.28 -3.00 -2.29
C GLY A 126 -3.89 -1.60 -2.80
N HIS A 127 -4.51 -0.56 -2.23
CA HIS A 127 -4.21 0.84 -2.59
C HIS A 127 -2.77 1.22 -2.26
N SER A 128 -2.29 0.85 -1.06
CA SER A 128 -0.91 1.15 -0.64
C SER A 128 0.10 0.41 -1.49
N ALA A 129 -0.17 -0.86 -1.82
CA ALA A 129 0.69 -1.64 -2.69
C ALA A 129 0.75 -1.09 -4.12
N SER A 130 -0.40 -0.72 -4.70
CA SER A 130 -0.46 -0.09 -6.02
C SER A 130 0.30 1.24 -6.04
N ALA A 131 0.11 2.07 -5.01
CA ALA A 131 0.81 3.35 -4.87
C ALA A 131 2.32 3.19 -4.78
N ALA A 132 2.77 2.30 -3.90
CA ALA A 132 4.19 2.02 -3.70
C ALA A 132 4.84 1.39 -4.93
N ALA A 133 4.16 0.45 -5.60
CA ALA A 133 4.67 -0.21 -6.79
C ALA A 133 4.87 0.78 -7.95
N PHE A 134 3.89 1.65 -8.17
CA PHE A 134 3.98 2.66 -9.23
C PHE A 134 5.09 3.67 -8.95
N ALA A 135 5.12 4.25 -7.74
CA ALA A 135 6.12 5.24 -7.36
C ALA A 135 7.55 4.67 -7.35
N ALA A 136 7.75 3.48 -6.79
CA ALA A 136 9.05 2.81 -6.80
C ALA A 136 9.47 2.42 -8.23
N GLY A 137 8.53 1.93 -9.06
CA GLY A 137 8.78 1.61 -10.47
C GLY A 137 9.27 2.81 -11.27
N ILE A 138 8.66 3.99 -11.06
CA ILE A 138 9.12 5.26 -11.63
C ILE A 138 10.49 5.63 -11.08
N ALA A 139 10.67 5.62 -9.75
CA ALA A 139 11.91 6.05 -9.10
C ALA A 139 13.14 5.22 -9.54
N LEU A 140 12.94 3.91 -9.76
CA LEU A 140 13.98 3.01 -10.24
C LEU A 140 14.46 3.34 -11.66
N GLU A 141 13.62 3.98 -12.48
CA GLU A 141 13.99 4.46 -13.81
C GLU A 141 14.45 5.93 -13.78
N SER A 142 13.77 6.79 -13.03
CA SER A 142 14.06 8.21 -12.89
C SER A 142 13.81 8.70 -11.46
N PRO A 143 14.87 8.92 -10.66
CA PRO A 143 14.74 9.41 -9.29
C PRO A 143 13.99 10.74 -9.19
N VAL A 144 14.17 11.64 -10.15
CA VAL A 144 13.48 12.95 -10.20
C VAL A 144 11.97 12.76 -10.31
N TRP A 145 11.51 11.98 -11.29
CA TRP A 145 10.07 11.70 -11.43
C TRP A 145 9.53 10.88 -10.26
N GLY A 146 10.36 9.99 -9.69
CA GLY A 146 10.03 9.25 -8.48
C GLY A 146 9.76 10.18 -7.30
N ALA A 147 10.63 11.17 -7.08
CA ALA A 147 10.48 12.18 -6.04
C ALA A 147 9.21 13.03 -6.22
N VAL A 148 8.83 13.34 -7.46
CA VAL A 148 7.58 14.06 -7.78
C VAL A 148 6.34 13.21 -7.44
N VAL A 149 6.36 11.91 -7.74
CA VAL A 149 5.20 11.02 -7.53
C VAL A 149 5.10 10.50 -6.08
N ALA A 150 6.21 10.44 -5.35
CA ALA A 150 6.28 9.88 -4.00
C ALA A 150 5.32 10.56 -2.98
N PRO A 151 5.18 11.90 -2.93
CA PRO A 151 4.21 12.55 -2.04
C PRO A 151 2.75 12.13 -2.31
N VAL A 152 2.39 11.92 -3.58
CA VAL A 152 1.05 11.45 -3.96
C VAL A 152 0.85 10.01 -3.52
N ALA A 153 1.83 9.13 -3.74
CA ALA A 153 1.78 7.74 -3.29
C ALA A 153 1.69 7.62 -1.76
N PHE A 154 2.48 8.42 -1.04
CA PHE A 154 2.41 8.52 0.41
C PHE A 154 1.02 8.99 0.87
N SER A 155 0.47 10.03 0.24
CA SER A 155 -0.86 10.56 0.57
C SER A 155 -1.96 9.52 0.34
N VAL A 156 -1.88 8.73 -0.73
CA VAL A 156 -2.80 7.61 -0.99
C VAL A 156 -2.69 6.55 0.10
N ALA A 157 -1.48 6.15 0.49
CA ALA A 157 -1.26 5.17 1.55
C ALA A 157 -1.82 5.66 2.90
N MET A 158 -1.52 6.91 3.28
CA MET A 158 -2.02 7.52 4.52
C MET A 158 -3.54 7.70 4.53
N SER A 159 -4.15 7.98 3.37
CA SER A 159 -5.61 8.10 3.27
C SER A 159 -6.34 6.83 3.70
N ARG A 160 -5.70 5.65 3.59
CA ARG A 160 -6.29 4.36 3.97
C ARG A 160 -6.38 4.17 5.48
N VAL A 161 -5.38 4.67 6.22
CA VAL A 161 -5.42 4.74 7.68
C VAL A 161 -6.43 5.79 8.11
N TYR A 162 -6.34 6.99 7.53
CA TYR A 162 -7.19 8.14 7.87
C TYR A 162 -8.69 7.88 7.69
N THR A 163 -9.08 7.19 6.62
CA THR A 163 -10.49 6.87 6.34
C THR A 163 -11.02 5.66 7.12
N GLY A 164 -10.21 5.07 8.01
CA GLY A 164 -10.66 4.00 8.89
C GLY A 164 -10.68 2.61 8.27
N VAL A 165 -10.22 2.45 7.03
CA VAL A 165 -10.46 1.22 6.26
C VAL A 165 -9.34 0.21 6.36
N HIS A 166 -8.15 0.61 6.80
CA HIS A 166 -7.00 -0.27 6.99
C HIS A 166 -6.21 0.12 8.23
N PHE A 167 -5.62 -0.89 8.87
CA PHE A 167 -4.61 -0.65 9.90
C PHE A 167 -3.30 -0.15 9.29
N PRO A 168 -2.47 0.60 10.06
CA PRO A 168 -1.12 0.97 9.66
C PRO A 168 -0.29 -0.21 9.15
N SER A 169 -0.35 -1.37 9.80
CA SER A 169 0.37 -2.56 9.34
C SER A 169 -0.14 -3.13 8.00
N ASP A 170 -1.44 -3.02 7.70
CA ASP A 170 -1.98 -3.41 6.39
C ASP A 170 -1.39 -2.52 5.28
N VAL A 171 -1.19 -1.23 5.59
CA VAL A 171 -0.56 -0.25 4.70
C VAL A 171 0.92 -0.53 4.52
N LEU A 172 1.66 -0.81 5.61
CA LEU A 172 3.07 -1.17 5.54
C LEU A 172 3.30 -2.46 4.73
N ALA A 173 2.52 -3.50 4.98
CA ALA A 173 2.60 -4.74 4.23
C ALA A 173 2.27 -4.54 2.74
N GLY A 174 1.24 -3.75 2.44
CA GLY A 174 0.93 -3.35 1.07
C GLY A 174 2.10 -2.62 0.41
N THR A 175 2.64 -1.58 1.06
CA THR A 175 3.78 -0.81 0.55
C THR A 175 5.00 -1.71 0.29
N ALA A 176 5.35 -2.60 1.22
CA ALA A 176 6.47 -3.53 1.06
C ALA A 176 6.29 -4.45 -0.15
N LEU A 177 5.10 -5.02 -0.32
CA LEU A 177 4.76 -5.82 -1.51
C LEU A 177 4.87 -5.02 -2.80
N GLY A 178 4.38 -3.78 -2.80
CA GLY A 178 4.46 -2.90 -3.96
C GLY A 178 5.91 -2.58 -4.36
N VAL A 179 6.76 -2.21 -3.38
CA VAL A 179 8.19 -1.99 -3.61
C VAL A 179 8.88 -3.26 -4.13
N GLY A 180 8.58 -4.41 -3.52
CA GLY A 180 9.09 -5.71 -3.98
C GLY A 180 8.73 -6.01 -5.44
N ALA A 181 7.49 -5.74 -5.85
CA ALA A 181 7.07 -5.89 -7.24
C ALA A 181 7.88 -4.98 -8.20
N ALA A 182 8.16 -3.74 -7.80
CA ALA A 182 8.98 -2.83 -8.60
C ALA A 182 10.43 -3.33 -8.79
N PHE A 183 11.03 -3.89 -7.74
CA PHE A 183 12.34 -4.52 -7.83
C PHE A 183 12.33 -5.79 -8.70
N ALA A 184 11.29 -6.62 -8.59
CA ALA A 184 11.12 -7.81 -9.41
C ALA A 184 11.00 -7.47 -10.90
N VAL A 185 10.18 -6.48 -11.25
CA VAL A 185 10.10 -5.94 -12.63
C VAL A 185 11.47 -5.44 -13.08
N ARG A 186 12.20 -4.74 -12.20
CA ARG A 186 13.54 -4.25 -12.55
C ARG A 186 14.53 -5.36 -12.83
N TYR A 187 14.49 -6.41 -12.01
CA TYR A 187 15.36 -7.56 -12.15
C TYR A 187 15.04 -8.33 -13.44
N ALA A 188 13.77 -8.61 -13.72
CA ALA A 188 13.34 -9.28 -14.95
C ALA A 188 13.75 -8.51 -16.21
N ALA A 189 13.61 -7.18 -16.22
CA ALA A 189 14.05 -6.34 -17.33
C ALA A 189 15.58 -6.38 -17.55
N ARG A 190 16.37 -6.51 -16.48
CA ARG A 190 17.83 -6.67 -16.57
C ARG A 190 18.22 -8.04 -17.12
N LEU A 191 17.55 -9.10 -16.68
CA LEU A 191 17.80 -10.44 -17.20
C LEU A 191 17.53 -10.53 -18.70
N ARG A 192 16.38 -10.01 -19.16
CA ARG A 192 16.04 -9.98 -20.59
C ARG A 192 17.11 -9.28 -21.44
N ARG A 193 17.66 -8.17 -20.97
CA ARG A 193 18.74 -7.44 -21.65
C ARG A 193 20.06 -8.23 -21.70
N ARG A 194 20.34 -9.07 -20.71
CA ARG A 194 21.54 -9.91 -20.69
C ARG A 194 21.42 -11.13 -21.61
N SER A 195 20.20 -11.66 -21.76
CA SER A 195 19.91 -12.81 -22.62
C SER A 195 19.78 -12.47 -24.10
N GLN A 196 19.80 -11.19 -24.44
CA GLN A 196 19.81 -10.68 -25.80
C GLN A 196 21.19 -10.04 -26.04
N PRO A 197 22.27 -10.84 -26.17
CA PRO A 197 23.55 -10.31 -26.63
C PRO A 197 23.35 -9.77 -28.04
N ASP A 198 24.04 -8.66 -28.38
CA ASP A 198 23.95 -7.99 -29.67
C ASP A 198 24.17 -9.01 -30.79
N THR A 199 23.09 -9.48 -31.41
CA THR A 199 23.14 -10.10 -32.72
C THR A 199 23.17 -8.94 -33.71
N GLU A 200 24.26 -8.84 -34.45
CA GLU A 200 24.58 -7.88 -35.54
C GLU A 200 25.46 -6.70 -35.11
N ASP A 201 26.78 -6.87 -35.30
CA ASP A 201 27.54 -6.04 -36.25
C ASP A 201 28.78 -6.84 -36.70
N ASP A 202 28.69 -7.45 -37.89
CA ASP A 202 29.80 -7.88 -38.76
C ASP A 202 29.34 -7.63 -40.22
#